data_AF-A0A6B2T758-F1
#
_entry.id   AF-A0A6B2T758-F1
#
_cell.length_a   1.000
_cell.length_b   1.000
_cell.length_c   1.000
_cell.angle_alpha   90.00
_cell.angle_beta   90.00
_cell.angle_gamma   90.00
#
_symmetry.space_group_name_H-M   'P 1'
#
loop_
_entity.id
_entity.type
_entity.pdbx_description
1 polymer ?
#
loop_
_entity_poly.entity_id
_entity_poly.type
_entity_poly.pdbx_seq_one_letter_code
_entity_poly.pdbx_strand_id
1 'polypeptide(L)' 'EGGYAAALLLDGWAMLGRPDLRAGEDALRRWVGAASLVRPQGAGGTVVVVAEPTLRPVQALVRWDPVGHAVRELA' A
#
# COMPACT_ATOMS: atom_id res chain seq x y z
N GLU A 1 -19.11 2.52 13.38
CA GLU A 1 -19.68 2.31 12.04
C GLU A 1 -19.15 3.38 11.10
N GLY A 2 -18.94 3.04 9.83
CA GLY A 2 -18.44 3.93 8.78
C GLY A 2 -16.92 4.17 8.82
N GLY A 3 -16.13 3.26 8.24
CA GLY A 3 -14.70 3.50 8.00
C GLY A 3 -14.47 4.75 7.12
N TYR A 4 -13.20 5.16 6.95
CA TYR A 4 -12.90 6.36 6.17
C TYR A 4 -13.46 6.27 4.76
N ALA A 5 -13.93 7.40 4.24
CA ALA A 5 -14.41 7.51 2.88
C ALA A 5 -13.29 7.28 1.85
N ALA A 6 -12.09 7.75 2.17
CA ALA A 6 -10.93 7.54 1.34
C ALA A 6 -9.62 7.61 2.13
N ALA A 7 -8.55 7.09 1.52
CA ALA A 7 -7.17 7.32 1.92
C ALA A 7 -6.34 7.79 0.72
N LEU A 8 -5.47 8.78 0.96
CA LEU A 8 -4.52 9.29 -0.03
C LEU A 8 -3.09 8.99 0.46
N LEU A 9 -2.41 8.11 -0.25
CA LEU A 9 -1.05 7.67 0.06
C LEU A 9 -0.08 8.44 -0.85
N LEU A 10 0.37 9.60 -0.35
CA LEU A 10 1.15 10.58 -1.10
C LEU A 10 2.67 10.48 -0.83
N ASP A 11 3.07 9.54 0.02
CA ASP A 11 4.43 9.35 0.51
C ASP A 11 5.23 8.31 -0.31
N GLY A 12 4.74 7.90 -1.50
CA GLY A 12 5.38 6.96 -2.41
C GLY A 12 6.87 7.21 -2.64
N TRP A 13 7.19 8.43 -3.10
CA TRP A 13 8.58 8.82 -3.38
C TRP A 13 9.43 8.86 -2.11
N ALA A 14 8.87 9.30 -0.99
CA ALA A 14 9.58 9.48 0.26
C ALA A 14 9.86 8.15 0.96
N MET A 15 8.92 7.21 0.91
CA MET A 15 9.07 5.89 1.51
C MET A 15 9.95 4.98 0.65
N LEU A 16 9.73 4.93 -0.66
CA LEU A 16 10.42 3.98 -1.56
C LEU A 16 11.78 4.49 -2.06
N GLY A 17 12.05 5.80 -1.96
CA GLY A 17 13.36 6.37 -2.31
C GLY A 17 14.42 6.23 -1.21
N ARG A 18 14.07 5.65 -0.05
CA ARG A 18 15.03 5.45 1.05
C ARG A 18 16.11 4.44 0.65
N PRO A 19 17.40 4.70 0.96
CA PRO A 19 18.48 3.72 0.75
C PRO A 19 18.46 2.66 1.87
N ASP A 20 17.35 1.94 1.97
CA ASP A 20 17.05 0.97 3.02
C ASP A 20 16.46 -0.29 2.38
N LEU A 21 17.02 -1.47 2.70
CA LEU A 21 16.56 -2.75 2.16
C LEU A 21 15.10 -3.04 2.51
N ARG A 22 14.60 -2.52 3.64
CA ARG A 22 13.22 -2.69 4.10
C ARG A 22 12.28 -1.59 3.62
N ALA A 23 12.73 -0.63 2.82
CA ALA A 23 11.90 0.47 2.35
C ALA A 23 10.59 -0.01 1.70
N GLY A 24 10.66 -1.05 0.88
CA GLY A 24 9.49 -1.66 0.24
C GLY A 24 8.53 -2.32 1.23
N GLU A 25 9.04 -3.14 2.14
CA GLU A 25 8.28 -3.82 3.18
C GLU A 25 7.56 -2.83 4.11
N ASP A 26 8.28 -1.80 4.57
CA ASP A 26 7.76 -0.78 5.48
C ASP A 26 6.70 0.10 4.81
N ALA A 27 6.91 0.46 3.54
CA ALA A 27 5.92 1.17 2.74
C ALA A 27 4.64 0.36 2.62
N LEU A 28 4.73 -0.90 2.19
CA LEU A 28 3.56 -1.75 2.01
C LEU A 28 2.82 -1.99 3.33
N ARG A 29 3.55 -2.26 4.42
CA ARG A 29 2.97 -2.43 5.76
C ARG A 29 2.17 -1.20 6.19
N ARG A 30 2.73 0.00 5.99
CA ARG A 30 2.06 1.25 6.34
C ARG A 30 0.83 1.52 5.46
N TRP A 31 0.95 1.29 4.16
CA TRP A 31 -0.12 1.52 3.20
C TRP A 31 -1.30 0.56 3.38
N VAL A 32 -1.05 -0.73 3.58
CA VAL A 32 -2.09 -1.72 3.87
C VAL A 32 -2.78 -1.39 5.20
N GLY A 33 -2.02 -0.99 6.21
CA GLY A 33 -2.56 -0.49 7.47
C GLY A 33 -3.54 0.66 7.26
N ALA A 34 -3.14 1.71 6.53
CA ALA A 34 -4.00 2.84 6.24
C ALA A 34 -5.22 2.47 5.37
N ALA A 35 -5.02 1.67 4.33
CA ALA A 35 -6.08 1.22 3.43
C ALA A 35 -7.14 0.37 4.14
N SER A 36 -6.75 -0.41 5.16
CA SER A 36 -7.70 -1.23 5.95
C SER A 36 -8.69 -0.42 6.78
N LEU A 37 -8.40 0.87 7.03
CA LEU A 37 -9.30 1.77 7.73
C LEU A 37 -10.36 2.37 6.80
N VAL A 38 -10.18 2.26 5.48
CA VAL A 38 -11.15 2.73 4.48
C VAL A 38 -12.31 1.75 4.41
N ARG A 39 -13.54 2.28 4.34
CA ARG A 39 -14.73 1.44 4.19
C ARG A 39 -14.65 0.59 2.92
N PRO A 40 -15.39 -0.54 2.83
CA PRO A 40 -15.38 -1.38 1.65
C PRO A 40 -15.75 -0.62 0.37
N GLN A 41 -15.24 -1.08 -0.77
CA GLN A 41 -15.55 -0.50 -2.09
C GLN A 41 -17.07 -0.48 -2.35
N GLY A 42 -17.80 -1.54 -1.98
CA GLY A 42 -19.26 -1.60 -2.10
C GLY A 42 -20.01 -0.53 -1.30
N ALA A 43 -19.34 0.12 -0.34
CA ALA A 43 -19.84 1.27 0.42
C ALA A 43 -19.17 2.60 -0.01
N GLY A 44 -18.54 2.64 -1.20
CA GLY A 44 -17.92 3.84 -1.77
C GLY A 44 -16.57 4.23 -1.17
N GLY A 45 -15.84 3.29 -0.56
CA GLY A 45 -14.47 3.53 -0.10
C GLY A 45 -13.45 3.56 -1.23
N THR A 46 -12.51 4.50 -1.18
CA THR A 46 -11.47 4.67 -2.22
C THR A 46 -10.08 4.83 -1.64
N VAL A 47 -9.09 4.12 -2.17
CA VAL A 47 -7.68 4.31 -1.84
C VAL A 47 -6.95 4.78 -3.08
N VAL A 48 -6.19 5.88 -2.97
CA VAL A 48 -5.34 6.39 -4.03
C VAL A 48 -3.89 6.37 -3.56
N VAL A 49 -3.00 5.83 -4.39
CA VAL A 49 -1.55 5.84 -4.15
C VAL A 49 -0.86 6.62 -5.24
N VAL A 50 0.08 7.49 -4.85
CA VAL A 50 0.92 8.26 -5.77
C VAL A 50 2.35 7.74 -5.66
N ALA A 51 2.72 6.87 -6.59
CA ALA A 51 4.02 6.21 -6.66
C ALA A 51 4.29 5.69 -8.09
N GLU A 52 5.52 5.28 -8.37
CA GLU A 52 5.86 4.60 -9.64
C GLU A 52 5.05 3.28 -9.76
N PRO A 53 4.12 3.17 -10.72
CA PRO A 53 3.14 2.09 -10.76
C PRO A 53 3.77 0.71 -10.95
N THR A 54 4.96 0.61 -11.53
CA THR A 54 5.62 -0.68 -11.80
C THR A 54 6.32 -1.29 -10.59
N LEU A 55 6.46 -0.55 -9.48
CA LEU A 55 7.14 -1.05 -8.28
C LEU A 55 6.36 -2.18 -7.59
N ARG A 56 7.07 -3.21 -7.13
CA ARG A 56 6.46 -4.40 -6.50
C ARG A 56 5.57 -4.07 -5.28
N PRO A 57 5.95 -3.17 -4.35
CA PRO A 57 5.07 -2.78 -3.24
C PRO A 57 3.77 -2.12 -3.73
N VAL A 58 3.83 -1.30 -4.78
CA VAL A 58 2.65 -0.63 -5.37
C VAL A 58 1.72 -1.67 -6.01
N GLN A 59 2.28 -2.60 -6.78
CA GLN A 59 1.52 -3.70 -7.37
C GLN A 59 0.89 -4.61 -6.31
N ALA A 60 1.58 -4.86 -5.20
CA ALA A 60 1.05 -5.64 -4.09
C ALA A 60 -0.14 -4.94 -3.41
N LEU A 61 -0.06 -3.62 -3.20
CA LEU A 61 -1.18 -2.84 -2.67
C LEU A 61 -2.38 -2.85 -3.63
N VAL A 62 -2.16 -2.60 -4.93
CA VAL A 62 -3.22 -2.57 -5.95
C VAL A 62 -3.93 -3.91 -6.07
N ARG A 63 -3.18 -5.02 -6.00
CA ARG A 63 -3.74 -6.39 -6.06
C ARG A 63 -4.31 -6.86 -4.73
N TRP A 64 -4.13 -6.09 -3.66
CA TRP A 64 -4.43 -6.51 -2.29
C TRP A 64 -3.76 -7.85 -1.93
N ASP A 65 -2.48 -8.01 -2.30
CA ASP A 65 -1.66 -9.21 -2.09
C ASP A 65 -0.39 -8.91 -1.25
N PRO A 66 -0.53 -8.52 0.03
CA PRO A 66 0.62 -8.33 0.90
C PRO A 66 1.34 -9.64 1.24
N VAL A 67 0.61 -10.77 1.25
CA VAL A 67 1.17 -12.09 1.56
C VAL A 67 2.08 -12.58 0.43
N GLY A 68 1.63 -12.52 -0.82
CA GLY A 68 2.45 -12.88 -1.96
C GLY A 68 3.65 -11.95 -2.15
N HIS A 69 3.55 -10.67 -1.75
CA HIS A 69 4.71 -9.78 -1.67
C HIS A 69 5.74 -10.31 -0.65
N ALA A 70 5.32 -10.62 0.57
CA ALA A 70 6.21 -11.14 1.62
C ALA A 70 6.90 -12.45 1.22
N VAL A 71 6.17 -13.37 0.58
CA VAL A 71 6.75 -14.64 0.07
C VAL A 71 7.86 -14.40 -0.95
N ARG A 72 7.69 -13.39 -1.83
CA ARG A 72 8.70 -13.06 -2.85
C ARG A 72 9.93 -12.36 -2.28
N GLU A 73 9.81 -11.65 -1.16
CA GLU A 73 10.96 -11.02 -0.51
C GLU A 73 11.79 -12.02 0.30
N LEU A 74 11.24 -13.20 0.61
CA LEU A 74 11.97 -14.29 1.27
C LEU A 74 12.74 -15.21 0.29
N ALA A 75 12.39 -15.18 -0.99
CA ALA A 75 12.95 -16.02 -2.05
C ALA A 75 14.19 -15.39 -2.70
#